data_AF-A0A444HXC9-F1
#
_entry.id   AF-A0A444HXC9-F1
#
_cell.length_a   1.000
_cell.length_b   1.000
_cell.length_c   1.000
_cell.angle_alpha   90.00
_cell.angle_beta   90.00
_cell.angle_gamma   90.00
#
_symmetry.space_group_name_H-M   'P 1'
#
loop_
_entity.id
_entity.type
_entity.pdbx_description
1 polymer ?
#
loop_
_entity_poly.entity_id
_entity_poly.type
_entity_poly.pdbx_seq_one_letter_code
_entity_poly.pdbx_strand_id
1 'polypeptide(L)'
;MPEPRRKWDAAIWLHASIGDAQREDGDLIGALESFQQAAASSDGYANSFVQLGIGTCLYDLGRQEESTDPLLRAYMGEGEEIFEESNPEYLDHLRERKLIG
;
A
#
# COMPACT_ATOMS: atom_id res chain seq x y z
N MET A 1 11.28 -29.21 2.33
CA MET A 1 10.44 -28.19 1.67
C MET A 1 10.26 -27.04 2.63
N PRO A 2 10.42 -25.76 2.21
CA PRO A 2 10.19 -24.65 3.13
C PRO A 2 8.71 -24.63 3.55
N GLU A 3 8.47 -24.30 4.81
CA GLU A 3 7.13 -24.23 5.39
C GLU A 3 6.26 -23.25 4.60
N PRO A 4 4.95 -23.54 4.40
CA PRO A 4 4.07 -22.72 3.59
C PRO A 4 4.20 -21.22 3.90
N ARG A 5 4.21 -20.84 5.18
CA ARG A 5 4.31 -19.43 5.65
C ARG A 5 5.48 -18.67 5.02
N ARG A 6 6.69 -19.25 5.01
CA ARG A 6 7.87 -18.59 4.42
C ARG A 6 7.74 -18.32 2.93
N LYS A 7 6.95 -19.12 2.21
CA LYS A 7 6.67 -18.87 0.77
C LYS A 7 5.67 -17.73 0.59
N TRP A 8 4.68 -17.62 1.48
CA TRP A 8 3.72 -16.52 1.46
C TRP A 8 4.42 -15.19 1.76
N ASP A 9 5.28 -15.16 2.79
CA ASP A 9 6.07 -13.96 3.13
C ASP A 9 6.95 -13.52 1.95
N ALA A 10 7.65 -14.45 1.29
CA ALA A 10 8.48 -14.14 0.14
C ALA A 10 7.66 -13.65 -1.07
N ALA A 11 6.45 -14.17 -1.26
CA ALA A 11 5.56 -13.73 -2.34
C ALA A 11 5.01 -12.31 -2.09
N ILE A 12 4.67 -11.98 -0.83
CA ILE A 12 4.25 -10.62 -0.45
C ILE A 12 5.36 -9.63 -0.80
N TRP A 13 6.59 -9.86 -0.33
CA TRP A 13 7.71 -8.95 -0.60
C TRP A 13 8.04 -8.86 -2.08
N LEU A 14 8.01 -9.98 -2.81
CA LEU A 14 8.27 -9.98 -4.26
C LEU A 14 7.27 -9.09 -5.01
N HIS A 15 5.96 -9.28 -4.78
CA HIS A 15 4.93 -8.50 -5.46
C HIS A 15 4.92 -7.03 -5.02
N ALA A 16 5.15 -6.75 -3.74
CA ALA A 16 5.22 -5.39 -3.23
C ALA A 16 6.42 -4.63 -3.83
N SER A 17 7.60 -5.26 -3.92
CA SER A 17 8.78 -4.65 -4.56
C SER A 17 8.60 -4.44 -6.06
N ILE A 18 7.89 -5.32 -6.77
CA ILE A 18 7.53 -5.10 -8.18
C ILE A 18 6.58 -3.90 -8.31
N GLY A 19 5.56 -3.83 -7.46
CA GLY A 19 4.61 -2.72 -7.47
C GLY A 19 5.26 -1.37 -7.21
N ASP A 20 6.21 -1.33 -6.27
CA ASP A 20 6.96 -0.10 -5.97
C ASP A 20 7.82 0.35 -7.15
N ALA A 21 8.55 -0.57 -7.80
CA ALA A 21 9.32 -0.26 -9.00
C ALA A 21 8.44 0.21 -10.17
N GLN A 22 7.25 -0.37 -10.36
CA GLN A 22 6.29 0.07 -11.38
C GLN A 22 5.76 1.48 -11.08
N ARG A 23 5.50 1.79 -9.82
CA ARG A 23 5.06 3.13 -9.37
C ARG A 23 6.13 4.17 -9.64
N GLU A 24 7.40 3.86 -9.35
CA GLU A 24 8.54 4.74 -9.68
C GLU A 24 8.69 4.98 -11.19
N ASP A 25 8.37 3.98 -12.02
CA ASP A 25 8.34 4.11 -13.49
C ASP A 25 7.08 4.83 -14.02
N GLY A 26 6.12 5.13 -13.15
CA GLY A 26 4.85 5.79 -13.48
C GLY A 26 3.74 4.85 -13.99
N ASP A 27 3.96 3.54 -13.99
CA ASP A 27 2.92 2.54 -14.30
C ASP A 27 2.03 2.29 -13.06
N LEU A 28 1.19 3.27 -12.76
CA LEU A 28 0.32 3.23 -11.58
C LEU A 28 -0.73 2.11 -11.63
N ILE A 29 -1.17 1.70 -12.82
CA ILE A 29 -2.13 0.59 -12.97
C ILE A 29 -1.43 -0.73 -12.68
N GLY A 30 -0.26 -0.98 -13.29
CA GLY A 30 0.53 -2.18 -13.02
C GLY A 30 0.98 -2.26 -11.56
N ALA A 31 1.37 -1.13 -10.97
CA ALA A 31 1.73 -1.04 -9.56
C ALA A 31 0.57 -1.47 -8.65
N LEU A 32 -0.63 -0.93 -8.89
CA LEU A 32 -1.83 -1.28 -8.13
C LEU A 32 -2.15 -2.78 -8.23
N GLU A 33 -2.07 -3.37 -9.43
CA GLU A 33 -2.28 -4.80 -9.63
C GLU A 33 -1.26 -5.63 -8.83
N SER A 34 0.03 -5.26 -8.86
CA SER A 34 1.09 -5.93 -8.12
C SER A 34 0.88 -5.85 -6.59
N PHE A 35 0.53 -4.68 -6.06
CA PHE A 35 0.22 -4.56 -4.63
C PHE A 35 -1.04 -5.35 -4.24
N GLN A 36 -2.05 -5.45 -5.11
CA GLN A 36 -3.22 -6.30 -4.87
C GLN A 36 -2.86 -7.79 -4.87
N GLN A 37 -1.89 -8.23 -5.69
CA GLN A 37 -1.35 -9.60 -5.59
C GLN A 37 -0.65 -9.83 -4.26
N ALA A 38 0.12 -8.86 -3.76
CA ALA A 38 0.74 -8.95 -2.43
C ALA A 38 -0.34 -9.06 -1.33
N ALA A 39 -1.42 -8.27 -1.44
CA ALA A 39 -2.54 -8.25 -0.49
C ALA A 39 -3.45 -9.49 -0.55
N ALA A 40 -3.36 -10.34 -1.57
CA ALA A 40 -4.22 -11.52 -1.72
C ALA A 40 -3.99 -12.59 -0.62
N SER A 41 -2.89 -12.48 0.13
CA SER A 41 -2.61 -13.29 1.31
C SER A 41 -3.12 -12.62 2.59
N SER A 42 -3.52 -13.41 3.59
CA SER A 42 -4.03 -12.86 4.86
C SER A 42 -3.02 -11.94 5.57
N ASP A 43 -1.73 -12.28 5.52
CA ASP A 43 -0.66 -11.48 6.11
C ASP A 43 -0.32 -10.25 5.25
N GLY A 44 -0.40 -10.36 3.92
CA GLY A 44 -0.18 -9.24 3.00
C GLY A 44 -1.27 -8.18 3.06
N TYR A 45 -2.52 -8.59 3.29
CA TYR A 45 -3.63 -7.66 3.47
C TYR A 45 -3.47 -6.76 4.72
N ALA A 46 -2.82 -7.29 5.77
CA ALA A 46 -2.53 -6.55 6.99
C ALA A 46 -1.20 -5.79 6.95
N ASN A 47 -0.39 -5.96 5.91
CA ASN A 47 0.92 -5.35 5.81
C ASN A 47 0.81 -3.85 5.44
N SER A 48 1.34 -2.98 6.28
CA SER A 48 1.23 -1.52 6.13
C SER A 48 1.88 -1.00 4.85
N PHE A 49 3.00 -1.56 4.43
CA PHE A 49 3.67 -1.17 3.18
C PHE A 49 2.84 -1.53 1.95
N VAL A 50 2.21 -2.72 1.95
CA VAL A 50 1.29 -3.14 0.88
C VAL A 50 0.07 -2.20 0.84
N GLN A 51 -0.52 -1.89 2.00
CA GLN A 51 -1.68 -0.99 2.06
C GLN A 51 -1.33 0.44 1.64
N LEU A 52 -0.14 0.93 1.99
CA LEU A 52 0.37 2.21 1.51
C LEU A 52 0.45 2.22 -0.01
N GLY A 53 1.08 1.20 -0.62
CA GLY A 53 1.21 1.09 -2.07
C GLY A 53 -0.13 1.07 -2.80
N ILE A 54 -1.13 0.34 -2.30
CA ILE A 54 -2.50 0.36 -2.85
C ILE A 54 -3.10 1.76 -2.73
N GLY A 55 -2.98 2.38 -1.56
CA GLY A 55 -3.56 3.68 -1.26
C GLY A 55 -3.01 4.79 -2.14
N THR A 56 -1.68 4.89 -2.26
CA THR A 56 -1.02 5.92 -3.09
C THR A 56 -1.34 5.73 -4.57
N CYS A 57 -1.29 4.50 -5.08
CA CYS A 57 -1.67 4.24 -6.48
C CYS A 57 -3.12 4.62 -6.77
N LEU A 58 -4.06 4.28 -5.88
CA LEU A 58 -5.46 4.69 -6.04
C LEU A 58 -5.63 6.21 -6.00
N TYR A 59 -4.92 6.89 -5.10
CA TYR A 59 -4.97 8.33 -4.99
C TYR A 59 -4.48 9.01 -6.28
N ASP A 60 -3.32 8.60 -6.79
CA ASP A 60 -2.68 9.16 -7.98
C ASP A 60 -3.46 8.86 -9.26
N LEU A 61 -4.18 7.74 -9.30
CA LEU A 61 -5.13 7.41 -10.37
C LEU A 61 -6.44 8.23 -10.29
N GLY A 62 -6.58 9.15 -9.34
CA GLY A 62 -7.77 9.97 -9.12
C GLY A 62 -8.91 9.23 -8.41
N ARG A 63 -8.67 8.01 -7.90
CA ARG A 63 -9.63 7.16 -7.18
C ARG A 63 -9.56 7.42 -5.68
N GLN A 64 -9.58 8.68 -5.29
CA GLN A 64 -9.34 9.13 -3.91
C GLN A 64 -10.35 8.61 -2.88
N GLU A 65 -11.57 8.30 -3.29
CA GLU A 65 -12.54 7.67 -2.38
C GLU A 65 -12.05 6.26 -2.00
N GLU A 66 -11.62 5.48 -2.98
CA GLU A 66 -11.14 4.11 -2.80
C GLU A 66 -9.77 4.04 -2.10
N SER A 67 -8.92 5.06 -2.24
CA SER A 67 -7.63 5.11 -1.55
C SER A 67 -7.75 5.26 -0.04
N THR A 68 -8.90 5.74 0.46
CA THR A 68 -9.06 6.13 1.87
C THR A 68 -8.86 4.95 2.83
N ASP A 69 -9.46 3.79 2.55
CA ASP A 69 -9.36 2.61 3.43
C ASP A 69 -7.91 2.04 3.48
N PRO A 70 -7.22 1.81 2.35
CA PRO A 70 -5.82 1.37 2.37
C PRO A 70 -4.87 2.37 3.05
N LEU A 71 -5.01 3.68 2.76
CA LEU A 71 -4.18 4.71 3.40
C LEU A 71 -4.40 4.74 4.91
N LEU A 72 -5.65 4.64 5.36
CA LEU A 72 -5.96 4.60 6.79
C LEU A 72 -5.38 3.36 7.46
N ARG A 73 -5.38 2.20 6.80
CA ARG A 73 -4.78 0.96 7.33
C ARG A 73 -3.28 1.05 7.46
N ALA A 74 -2.60 1.63 6.46
CA ALA A 74 -1.17 1.88 6.54
C ALA A 74 -0.85 2.77 7.76
N TYR A 75 -1.61 3.86 7.93
CA TYR A 75 -1.49 4.74 9.10
C TYR A 75 -1.77 4.02 10.42
N MET A 76 -2.82 3.19 10.50
CA MET A 76 -3.14 2.46 11.74
C MET A 76 -2.06 1.45 12.13
N GLY A 77 -1.28 0.93 11.17
CA GLY A 77 -0.22 -0.02 11.42
C GLY A 77 1.08 0.62 11.93
N GLU A 78 1.51 1.71 11.29
CA GLU A 78 2.86 2.29 11.47
C GLU A 78 2.85 3.80 11.77
N GLY A 79 1.67 4.43 11.85
CA GLY A 79 1.53 5.87 12.13
C GLY A 79 1.93 6.76 10.96
N GLU A 80 2.44 7.96 11.26
CA GLU A 80 2.92 8.90 10.24
C GLU A 80 4.26 8.46 9.62
N GLU A 81 5.04 7.63 10.32
CA GLU A 81 6.39 7.21 9.91
C GLU A 81 6.38 6.49 8.55
N ILE A 82 5.33 5.70 8.26
CA ILE A 82 5.20 4.99 6.98
C ILE A 82 5.03 5.93 5.78
N PHE A 83 4.67 7.19 6.01
CA PHE A 83 4.47 8.20 4.97
C PHE A 83 5.68 9.10 4.76
N GLU A 84 6.76 8.98 5.55
CA GLU A 84 7.90 9.91 5.53
C GLU A 84 8.55 10.09 4.16
N GLU A 85 8.61 9.02 3.36
CA GLU A 85 9.18 9.02 2.02
C GLU A 85 8.14 9.27 0.90
N SER A 86 6.88 9.47 1.27
CA SER A 86 5.76 9.67 0.34
C SER A 86 5.34 11.14 0.23
N ASN A 87 4.52 11.46 -0.76
CA ASN A 87 3.96 12.81 -0.87
C ASN A 87 3.03 13.10 0.33
N PRO A 88 3.10 14.30 0.94
CA PRO A 88 2.29 14.64 2.10
C PRO A 88 0.78 14.65 1.82
N GLU A 89 0.38 14.78 0.55
CA GLU A 89 -1.02 14.80 0.10
C GLU A 89 -1.82 13.56 0.52
N TYR A 90 -1.17 12.40 0.67
CA TYR A 90 -1.83 11.17 1.12
C TYR A 90 -2.25 11.25 2.59
N LEU A 91 -1.39 11.82 3.43
CA LEU A 91 -1.66 11.99 4.85
C LEU A 91 -2.65 13.14 5.07
N ASP A 92 -2.49 14.22 4.31
CA ASP A 92 -3.43 15.36 4.33
C ASP A 92 -4.83 14.92 3.88
N HIS A 93 -4.96 14.04 2.88
CA HIS A 93 -6.24 13.44 2.48
C HIS A 93 -6.98 12.76 3.63
N LEU A 94 -6.26 12.08 4.52
CA LEU A 94 -6.82 11.46 5.72
C LEU A 94 -7.20 12.50 6.78
N ARG A 95 -6.37 13.54 6.98
CA ARG A 95 -6.63 14.65 7.91
C ARG A 95 -7.84 15.48 7.50
N GLU A 96 -7.98 15.82 6.22
CA GLU A 96 -9.12 16.56 5.67
C GLU A 96 -10.45 15.82 5.90
N ARG A 97 -10.39 14.48 5.88
CA ARG A 97 -11.52 13.59 6.19
C ARG A 97 -11.72 13.37 7.68
N LYS A 98 -10.87 13.93 8.53
CA LYS A 98 -10.88 13.82 10.00
C LYS A 98 -10.79 12.36 10.47
N LEU A 99 -10.04 11.55 9.73
CA LEU A 99 -9.81 10.13 10.06
C LEU A 99 -8.61 9.96 10.99
N ILE A 100 -7.69 10.91 10.97
CA ILE A 100 -6.48 10.95 11.79
C ILE A 100 -6.33 12.35 12.42
N GLY A 101 -5.48 12.45 13.44
CA GLY A 101 -5.31 13.62 14.30
C GLY A 101 -4.54 14.78 13.68
#